data_AF-A0A8T7CV94-F1
#
_entry.id   AF-A0A8T7CV94-F1
#
_cell.length_a   1.000
_cell.length_b   1.000
_cell.length_c   1.000
_cell.angle_alpha   90.00
_cell.angle_beta   90.00
_cell.angle_gamma   90.00
#
_symmetry.space_group_name_H-M   'P 1'
#
loop_
_entity.id
_entity.type
_entity.pdbx_description
1 polymer ?
#
loop_
_entity_poly.entity_id
_entity_poly.type
_entity_poly.pdbx_seq_one_letter_code
_entity_poly.pdbx_strand_id
1 'polypeptide(L)'
;LDYSPKGEVPVLILADATVLEESLDIIHWALSHNDPAHWLPVDETLRKQAMTLIEENDNRFKHNLDRYKYPDRYPDEQGPDYRAEGEVFLQKLEQRLSQHRYLLGEHISIADIAIMPFIRQFAHTDKDWFDQAPCPCLQQWLAGFLESELFLSVMKKYPAWQPCDAPISFP
;
A
#
# COMPACT_ATOMS: atom_id res chain seq x y z
N LEU A 1 19.35 -0.67 13.72
CA LEU A 1 19.02 -2.10 13.89
C LEU A 1 18.36 -2.34 15.26
N ASP A 2 18.71 -1.58 16.30
CA ASP A 2 18.17 -1.75 17.67
C ASP A 2 16.64 -1.74 17.80
N TYR A 3 15.91 -1.11 16.87
CA TYR A 3 14.44 -1.05 16.87
C TYR A 3 13.77 -1.67 15.64
N SER A 4 14.54 -2.20 14.70
CA SER A 4 14.05 -3.02 13.58
C SER A 4 15.04 -4.16 13.39
N PRO A 5 14.98 -5.20 14.25
CA PRO A 5 15.89 -6.34 14.16
C PRO A 5 15.69 -7.11 12.85
N LYS A 6 14.49 -7.05 12.27
CA LYS A 6 14.14 -7.62 10.96
C LYS A 6 14.74 -6.82 9.78
N GLY A 7 15.15 -5.57 10.00
CA GLY A 7 15.68 -4.70 8.95
C GLY A 7 14.62 -4.19 7.97
N GLU A 8 13.34 -4.26 8.36
CA GLU A 8 12.20 -3.82 7.56
C GLU A 8 11.64 -2.50 8.11
N VAL A 9 11.06 -1.72 7.21
CA VAL A 9 10.39 -0.44 7.51
C VAL A 9 8.97 -0.50 6.92
N PRO A 10 8.00 0.21 7.50
CA PRO A 10 8.09 1.17 8.61
C PRO A 10 8.17 0.55 10.01
N VAL A 11 8.77 1.27 10.97
CA VAL A 11 8.67 0.99 12.41
C VAL A 11 8.20 2.25 13.13
N LEU A 12 7.24 2.11 14.04
CA LEU A 12 6.77 3.19 14.92
C LEU A 12 7.11 2.88 16.37
N ILE A 13 7.72 3.84 17.06
CA ILE A 13 8.03 3.77 18.49
C ILE A 13 7.11 4.77 19.20
N LEU A 14 6.29 4.27 20.12
CA LEU A 14 5.36 5.08 20.91
C LEU A 14 6.06 5.71 22.12
N ALA A 15 5.39 6.70 22.73
CA ALA A 15 5.93 7.41 23.89
C ALA A 15 6.17 6.50 25.12
N ASP A 16 5.46 5.38 25.20
CA ASP A 16 5.62 4.35 26.24
C ASP A 16 6.66 3.27 25.87
N ALA A 17 7.43 3.50 24.80
CA ALA A 17 8.42 2.59 24.22
C ALA A 17 7.85 1.31 23.58
N THR A 18 6.53 1.20 23.39
CA THR A 18 5.94 0.16 22.53
C THR A 18 6.45 0.32 21.10
N VAL A 19 6.85 -0.79 20.48
CA VAL A 19 7.34 -0.82 19.08
C VAL A 19 6.31 -1.54 18.22
N LEU A 20 5.83 -0.87 17.18
CA LEU A 20 5.01 -1.45 16.12
C LEU A 20 5.89 -1.61 14.87
N GLU A 21 6.08 -2.86 14.44
CA GLU A 21 6.96 -3.21 13.32
C GLU A 21 6.21 -3.49 12.01
N GLU A 22 4.90 -3.72 12.08
CA GLU A 22 4.09 -4.07 10.91
C GLU A 22 3.30 -2.86 10.42
N SER A 23 3.29 -2.64 9.10
CA SER A 23 2.65 -1.47 8.50
C SER A 23 1.14 -1.40 8.79
N LEU A 24 0.45 -2.54 8.82
CA LEU A 24 -0.98 -2.63 9.13
C LEU A 24 -1.27 -2.26 10.60
N ASP A 25 -0.41 -2.67 11.54
CA ASP A 25 -0.54 -2.32 12.95
C ASP A 25 -0.38 -0.81 13.15
N ILE A 26 0.57 -0.19 12.43
CA ILE A 26 0.77 1.25 12.45
C ILE A 26 -0.45 1.98 11.89
N ILE A 27 -1.04 1.50 10.79
CA ILE A 27 -2.26 2.07 10.22
C ILE A 27 -3.42 1.98 11.22
N HIS A 28 -3.62 0.80 11.84
CA HIS A 28 -4.66 0.63 12.86
C HIS A 28 -4.43 1.52 14.08
N TRP A 29 -3.19 1.62 14.55
CA TRP A 29 -2.85 2.52 15.64
C TRP A 29 -3.19 3.97 15.28
N ALA A 30 -2.79 4.44 14.10
CA ALA A 30 -3.06 5.82 13.67
C ALA A 30 -4.58 6.11 13.59
N LEU A 31 -5.35 5.19 12.99
CA LEU A 31 -6.80 5.33 12.86
C LEU A 31 -7.54 5.23 14.20
N SER A 32 -7.01 4.47 15.16
CA SER A 32 -7.59 4.42 16.51
C SER A 32 -7.43 5.73 17.28
N HIS A 33 -6.42 6.55 16.93
CA HIS A 33 -6.19 7.86 17.54
C HIS A 33 -6.97 8.98 16.83
N ASN A 34 -7.06 8.93 15.49
CA ASN A 34 -7.72 9.98 14.71
C ASN A 34 -8.20 9.46 13.35
N ASP A 35 -9.48 9.12 13.25
CA ASP A 35 -10.15 8.71 12.00
C ASP A 35 -11.36 9.61 11.65
N PRO A 36 -11.13 10.92 11.36
CA PRO A 36 -12.21 11.85 11.02
C PRO A 36 -12.83 11.57 9.65
N ALA A 37 -12.13 10.81 8.80
CA ALA A 37 -12.59 10.43 7.46
C ALA A 37 -13.29 9.06 7.44
N HIS A 38 -13.38 8.38 8.58
CA HIS A 38 -14.03 7.07 8.74
C HIS A 38 -13.48 5.98 7.80
N TRP A 39 -12.15 5.91 7.67
CA TRP A 39 -11.49 4.87 6.87
C TRP A 39 -11.67 3.47 7.45
N LEU A 40 -11.87 3.34 8.77
CA LEU A 40 -12.25 2.07 9.37
C LEU A 40 -13.75 1.82 9.18
N PRO A 41 -14.16 0.80 8.40
CA PRO A 41 -15.57 0.50 8.22
C PRO A 41 -16.23 0.13 9.56
N VAL A 42 -17.37 0.75 9.86
CA VAL A 42 -18.20 0.39 11.02
C VAL A 42 -18.89 -0.95 10.79
N ASP A 43 -19.31 -1.22 9.56
CA ASP A 43 -19.91 -2.48 9.15
C ASP A 43 -18.90 -3.64 9.21
N GLU A 44 -19.29 -4.71 9.91
CA GLU A 44 -18.45 -5.88 10.14
C GLU A 44 -18.16 -6.65 8.85
N THR A 45 -19.11 -6.68 7.90
CA THR A 45 -18.92 -7.35 6.62
C THR A 45 -17.91 -6.59 5.76
N LEU A 46 -18.00 -5.26 5.67
CA LEU A 46 -17.01 -4.43 4.99
C LEU A 46 -15.63 -4.53 5.66
N ARG A 47 -15.57 -4.57 6.99
CA ARG A 47 -14.30 -4.78 7.72
C ARG A 47 -13.64 -6.10 7.35
N LYS A 48 -14.39 -7.19 7.31
CA LYS A 48 -13.87 -8.50 6.87
C LYS A 48 -13.38 -8.46 5.43
N GLN A 49 -14.15 -7.84 4.52
CA GLN A 49 -13.71 -7.68 3.13
C GLN A 49 -12.43 -6.86 3.01
N ALA A 50 -12.29 -5.78 3.80
CA ALA A 50 -11.06 -4.99 3.87
C ALA A 50 -9.88 -5.86 4.28
N MET A 51 -10.01 -6.62 5.37
CA MET A 51 -8.93 -7.45 5.88
C MET A 51 -8.55 -8.57 4.90
N THR A 52 -9.53 -9.21 4.25
CA THR A 52 -9.23 -10.22 3.21
C THR A 52 -8.45 -9.63 2.03
N LEU A 53 -8.78 -8.42 1.58
CA LEU A 53 -8.04 -7.76 0.51
C LEU A 53 -6.61 -7.40 0.92
N ILE A 54 -6.44 -6.89 2.14
CA ILE A 54 -5.13 -6.52 2.70
C ILE A 54 -4.27 -7.76 2.91
N GLU A 55 -4.83 -8.85 3.45
CA GLU A 55 -4.11 -10.11 3.63
C GLU A 55 -3.64 -10.69 2.29
N GLU A 56 -4.48 -10.65 1.25
CA GLU A 56 -4.07 -11.08 -0.08
C GLU A 56 -2.99 -10.18 -0.69
N ASN A 57 -3.09 -8.87 -0.46
CA ASN A 57 -2.09 -7.88 -0.86
C ASN A 57 -0.73 -8.17 -0.23
N ASP A 58 -0.68 -8.29 1.10
CA ASP A 58 0.55 -8.39 1.88
C ASP A 58 1.24 -9.75 1.71
N ASN A 59 0.49 -10.78 1.28
CA ASN A 59 1.01 -12.11 1.00
C ASN A 59 1.26 -12.31 -0.50
N ARG A 60 0.28 -12.89 -1.21
CA ARG A 60 0.47 -13.39 -2.58
C ARG A 60 0.84 -12.27 -3.55
N PHE A 61 0.14 -11.13 -3.48
CA PHE A 61 0.42 -10.04 -4.42
C PHE A 61 1.80 -9.42 -4.18
N LYS A 62 2.15 -9.10 -2.92
CA LYS A 62 3.46 -8.56 -2.57
C LYS A 62 4.59 -9.51 -2.99
N HIS A 63 4.43 -10.81 -2.75
CA HIS A 63 5.40 -11.82 -3.17
C HIS A 63 5.68 -11.76 -4.69
N ASN A 64 4.63 -11.64 -5.50
CA ASN A 64 4.73 -11.53 -6.96
C ASN A 64 5.31 -10.17 -7.38
N LEU A 65 4.85 -9.08 -6.76
CA LEU A 65 5.34 -7.72 -7.02
C LEU A 65 6.86 -7.62 -6.76
N ASP A 66 7.34 -8.17 -5.65
CA ASP A 66 8.77 -8.10 -5.30
C ASP A 66 9.65 -8.78 -6.36
N ARG A 67 9.19 -9.91 -6.92
CA ARG A 67 9.92 -10.66 -7.95
C ARG A 67 9.80 -10.04 -9.33
N TYR A 68 8.64 -9.48 -9.64
CA TYR A 68 8.45 -8.71 -10.85
C TYR A 68 9.32 -7.45 -10.86
N LYS A 69 9.41 -6.75 -9.73
CA LYS A 69 10.15 -5.49 -9.58
C LYS A 69 11.66 -5.68 -9.43
N TYR A 70 12.09 -6.77 -8.80
CA TYR A 70 13.49 -7.05 -8.51
C TYR A 70 13.90 -8.46 -8.95
N PRO A 71 13.81 -8.81 -10.25
CA PRO A 71 14.14 -10.15 -10.74
C PRO A 71 15.58 -10.57 -10.39
N ASP A 72 16.52 -9.61 -10.40
CA ASP A 72 17.94 -9.85 -10.07
C ASP A 72 18.17 -10.30 -8.61
N ARG A 73 17.20 -10.09 -7.70
CA ARG A 73 17.29 -10.58 -6.31
C ARG A 73 16.90 -12.05 -6.19
N TYR A 74 16.30 -12.63 -7.23
CA TYR A 74 15.78 -13.99 -7.26
C TYR A 74 16.26 -14.76 -8.50
N PRO A 75 17.58 -14.78 -8.81
CA PRO A 75 18.10 -15.34 -10.06
C PRO A 75 17.90 -16.87 -10.16
N ASP A 76 17.79 -17.55 -9.02
CA ASP A 76 17.62 -19.00 -8.94
C ASP A 76 16.14 -19.44 -8.91
N GLU A 77 15.20 -18.49 -8.85
CA GLU A 77 13.77 -18.81 -8.87
C GLU A 77 13.29 -19.01 -10.31
N GLN A 78 13.11 -20.28 -10.68
CA GLN A 78 12.37 -20.68 -11.88
C GLN A 78 10.87 -20.55 -11.60
N GLY A 79 10.36 -19.33 -11.71
CA GLY A 79 8.98 -18.98 -11.39
C GLY A 79 8.05 -18.87 -12.60
N PRO A 80 6.74 -18.73 -12.35
CA PRO A 80 5.79 -18.25 -13.36
C PRO A 80 6.14 -16.81 -13.79
N ASP A 81 5.42 -16.27 -14.78
CA ASP A 81 5.45 -14.83 -15.05
C ASP A 81 4.84 -14.08 -13.86
N TYR A 82 5.69 -13.55 -12.98
CA TYR A 82 5.28 -12.84 -11.76
C TYR A 82 4.48 -11.57 -12.04
N ARG A 83 4.62 -10.95 -13.22
CA ARG A 83 3.74 -9.87 -13.64
C ARG A 83 2.34 -10.41 -13.88
N ALA A 84 2.21 -11.48 -14.68
CA ALA A 84 0.92 -12.11 -14.95
C ALA A 84 0.24 -12.65 -13.68
N GLU A 85 1.00 -13.19 -12.72
CA GLU A 85 0.46 -13.59 -11.42
C GLU A 85 -0.01 -12.40 -10.57
N GLY A 86 0.69 -11.26 -10.67
CA GLY A 86 0.24 -10.00 -10.05
C GLY A 86 -1.01 -9.43 -10.72
N GLU A 87 -1.13 -9.56 -12.04
CA GLU A 87 -2.29 -9.11 -12.82
C GLU A 87 -3.62 -9.74 -12.34
N VAL A 88 -3.59 -10.97 -11.83
CA VAL A 88 -4.77 -11.61 -11.23
C VAL A 88 -5.35 -10.78 -10.09
N PHE A 89 -4.49 -10.17 -9.27
CA PHE A 89 -4.93 -9.27 -8.19
C PHE A 89 -5.43 -7.93 -8.75
N LEU A 90 -4.76 -7.36 -9.75
CA LEU A 90 -5.22 -6.14 -10.43
C LEU A 90 -6.63 -6.31 -11.01
N GLN A 91 -6.91 -7.43 -11.67
CA GLN A 91 -8.24 -7.74 -12.22
C GLN A 91 -9.31 -7.85 -11.12
N LYS A 92 -8.96 -8.40 -9.96
CA LYS A 92 -9.85 -8.46 -8.80
C LYS A 92 -10.19 -7.07 -8.23
N LEU A 93 -9.22 -6.15 -8.23
CA LEU A 93 -9.46 -4.76 -7.83
C LEU A 93 -10.27 -4.01 -8.89
N GLU A 94 -9.92 -4.20 -10.17
CA GLU A 94 -10.68 -3.66 -11.32
C GLU A 94 -12.15 -4.04 -11.24
N GLN A 95 -12.46 -5.31 -10.97
CA GLN A 95 -13.84 -5.76 -10.84
C GLN A 95 -14.60 -5.00 -9.75
N ARG A 96 -13.97 -4.75 -8.59
CA ARG A 96 -14.59 -3.97 -7.50
C ARG A 96 -14.78 -2.51 -7.90
N LEU A 97 -13.75 -1.92 -8.50
CA LEU A 97 -13.76 -0.50 -8.93
C LEU A 97 -14.66 -0.24 -10.13
N SER A 98 -15.02 -1.28 -10.89
CA SER A 98 -16.06 -1.18 -11.92
C SER A 98 -17.47 -1.01 -11.35
N GLN A 99 -17.65 -1.36 -10.07
CA GLN A 99 -18.95 -1.30 -9.37
C GLN A 99 -19.02 -0.16 -8.35
N HIS A 100 -17.86 0.32 -7.89
CA HIS A 100 -17.74 1.26 -6.79
C HIS A 100 -16.61 2.26 -7.04
N ARG A 101 -16.72 3.46 -6.49
CA ARG A 101 -15.67 4.48 -6.60
C ARG A 101 -14.34 4.08 -5.94
N TYR A 102 -14.42 3.36 -4.83
CA TYR A 102 -13.29 2.85 -4.03
C TYR A 102 -13.47 1.36 -3.77
N LEU A 103 -12.45 0.69 -3.22
CA LEU A 103 -12.40 -0.78 -3.16
C LEU A 103 -13.58 -1.43 -2.42
N LEU A 104 -14.21 -0.71 -1.48
CA LEU A 104 -15.30 -1.22 -0.65
C LEU A 104 -16.60 -0.39 -0.77
N GLY A 105 -16.66 0.58 -1.69
CA GLY A 105 -17.85 1.43 -1.87
C GLY A 105 -17.55 2.85 -2.34
N GLU A 106 -18.36 3.80 -1.90
CA GLU A 106 -18.29 5.20 -2.36
C GLU A 106 -17.27 6.08 -1.60
N HIS A 107 -16.70 5.55 -0.52
CA HIS A 107 -15.75 6.25 0.34
C HIS A 107 -14.43 5.50 0.46
N ILE A 108 -13.35 6.25 0.66
CA ILE A 108 -12.02 5.70 0.95
C ILE A 108 -12.10 4.86 2.22
N SER A 109 -11.47 3.69 2.19
CA SER A 109 -11.35 2.79 3.32
C SER A 109 -9.89 2.45 3.62
N ILE A 110 -9.66 1.79 4.75
CA ILE A 110 -8.36 1.22 5.09
C ILE A 110 -7.80 0.32 3.98
N ALA A 111 -8.66 -0.39 3.24
CA ALA A 111 -8.21 -1.23 2.12
C ALA A 111 -7.56 -0.38 1.02
N ASP A 112 -8.14 0.78 0.68
CA ASP A 112 -7.58 1.64 -0.35
C ASP A 112 -6.20 2.17 0.05
N ILE A 113 -6.07 2.64 1.28
CA ILE A 113 -4.83 3.24 1.80
C ILE A 113 -3.73 2.20 1.98
N ALA A 114 -4.07 0.99 2.40
CA ALA A 114 -3.10 -0.10 2.54
C ALA A 114 -2.63 -0.64 1.17
N ILE A 115 -3.51 -0.71 0.17
CA ILE A 115 -3.23 -1.37 -1.12
C ILE A 115 -2.62 -0.41 -2.15
N MET A 116 -3.03 0.87 -2.15
CA MET A 116 -2.58 1.86 -3.14
C MET A 116 -1.06 1.94 -3.30
N PRO A 117 -0.23 1.93 -2.23
CA PRO A 117 1.21 1.96 -2.37
C PRO A 117 1.79 0.80 -3.19
N PHE A 118 1.19 -0.40 -3.09
CA PHE A 118 1.64 -1.59 -3.81
C PHE A 118 1.23 -1.54 -5.28
N ILE A 119 -0.01 -1.10 -5.57
CA ILE A 119 -0.46 -0.88 -6.95
C ILE A 119 0.37 0.21 -7.62
N ARG A 120 0.70 1.28 -6.91
CA ARG A 120 1.62 2.31 -7.38
C ARG A 120 2.98 1.69 -7.74
N GLN A 121 3.55 0.85 -6.88
CA GLN A 121 4.83 0.20 -7.17
C GLN A 121 4.75 -0.71 -8.40
N PHE A 122 3.70 -1.52 -8.51
CA PHE A 122 3.46 -2.40 -9.65
C PHE A 122 3.40 -1.61 -10.95
N ALA A 123 2.60 -0.54 -10.98
CA ALA A 123 2.45 0.34 -12.14
C ALA A 123 3.76 1.06 -12.52
N HIS A 124 4.63 1.37 -11.56
CA HIS A 124 5.91 2.04 -11.85
C HIS A 124 7.01 1.08 -12.31
N THR A 125 6.87 -0.23 -12.12
CA THR A 125 7.84 -1.22 -12.62
C THR A 125 7.85 -1.24 -14.15
N ASP A 126 6.68 -1.19 -14.79
CA ASP A 126 6.52 -1.01 -16.24
C ASP A 126 5.26 -0.17 -16.51
N LYS A 127 5.47 1.14 -16.63
CA LYS A 127 4.38 2.12 -16.78
C LYS A 127 3.68 1.99 -18.13
N ASP A 128 4.45 1.79 -19.19
CA ASP A 128 3.92 1.68 -20.56
C ASP A 128 3.01 0.46 -20.69
N TRP A 129 3.39 -0.66 -20.07
CA TRP A 129 2.54 -1.84 -19.99
C TRP A 129 1.30 -1.57 -19.14
N PHE A 130 1.45 -0.98 -17.94
CA PHE A 130 0.32 -0.76 -17.03
C PHE A 130 -0.76 0.14 -17.64
N ASP A 131 -0.35 1.15 -18.42
CA ASP A 131 -1.27 2.06 -19.12
C ASP A 131 -2.09 1.37 -20.23
N GLN A 132 -1.59 0.25 -20.75
CA GLN A 132 -2.27 -0.56 -21.77
C GLN A 132 -3.04 -1.74 -21.18
N ALA A 133 -2.85 -2.05 -19.89
CA ALA A 133 -3.54 -3.14 -19.23
C ALA A 133 -5.07 -2.92 -19.21
N PRO A 134 -5.89 -3.98 -19.27
CA PRO A 134 -7.35 -3.89 -19.29
C PRO A 134 -7.92 -3.61 -17.89
N CYS A 135 -7.42 -2.57 -17.21
CA CYS A 135 -7.83 -2.18 -15.86
C CYS A 135 -8.11 -0.67 -15.75
N PRO A 136 -9.03 -0.11 -16.57
CA PRO A 136 -9.29 1.33 -16.61
C PRO A 136 -9.80 1.91 -15.30
N CYS A 137 -10.63 1.20 -14.54
CA CYS A 137 -11.14 1.70 -13.25
C CYS A 137 -10.02 1.74 -12.20
N LEU A 138 -9.13 0.76 -12.19
CA LEU A 138 -7.94 0.74 -11.33
C LEU A 138 -6.95 1.85 -11.68
N GLN A 139 -6.72 2.09 -12.97
CA GLN A 139 -5.89 3.21 -13.43
C GLN A 139 -6.47 4.55 -12.96
N GLN A 140 -7.79 4.75 -13.11
CA GLN A 140 -8.48 5.96 -12.67
C GLN A 140 -8.41 6.14 -11.14
N TRP A 141 -8.64 5.07 -10.38
CA TRP A 141 -8.53 5.05 -8.93
C TRP A 141 -7.12 5.41 -8.47
N LEU A 142 -6.08 4.84 -9.08
CA LEU A 142 -4.69 5.15 -8.78
C LEU A 142 -4.37 6.61 -9.09
N ALA A 143 -4.76 7.10 -10.27
CA ALA A 143 -4.54 8.49 -10.66
C ALA A 143 -5.20 9.47 -9.67
N GLY A 144 -6.43 9.17 -9.24
CA GLY A 144 -7.15 9.97 -8.25
C GLY A 144 -6.42 10.08 -6.91
N PHE A 145 -5.75 9.00 -6.46
CA PHE A 145 -4.89 9.08 -5.28
C PHE A 145 -3.63 9.91 -5.53
N LEU A 146 -2.94 9.69 -6.65
CA LEU A 146 -1.68 10.40 -6.96
C LEU A 146 -1.85 11.91 -7.13
N GLU A 147 -3.05 12.35 -7.54
CA GLU A 147 -3.42 13.76 -7.71
C GLU A 147 -4.04 14.38 -6.44
N SER A 148 -4.36 13.56 -5.43
CA SER A 148 -5.03 14.04 -4.21
C SER A 148 -4.13 14.95 -3.37
N GLU A 149 -4.74 15.96 -2.74
CA GLU A 149 -4.03 16.85 -1.80
C GLU A 149 -3.37 16.07 -0.66
N LEU A 150 -4.03 15.03 -0.16
CA LEU A 150 -3.50 14.13 0.87
C LEU A 150 -2.18 13.51 0.41
N PHE A 151 -2.16 12.86 -0.75
CA PHE A 151 -0.95 12.23 -1.26
C PHE A 151 0.18 13.24 -1.52
N LEU A 152 -0.14 14.36 -2.16
CA LEU A 152 0.82 15.41 -2.46
C LEU A 152 1.43 16.02 -1.18
N SER A 153 0.65 16.11 -0.10
CA SER A 153 1.12 16.63 1.18
C SER A 153 2.14 15.71 1.87
N VAL A 154 1.96 14.38 1.74
CA VAL A 154 2.83 13.36 2.37
C VAL A 154 4.08 13.10 1.54
N MET A 155 4.01 13.21 0.21
CA MET A 155 5.13 12.92 -0.70
C MET A 155 6.18 14.04 -0.81
N LYS A 156 6.17 15.01 0.12
CA LYS A 156 7.22 16.05 0.21
C LYS A 156 8.58 15.39 0.41
N LYS A 157 9.53 15.69 -0.47
CA LYS A 157 10.90 15.19 -0.37
C LYS A 157 11.67 15.97 0.66
N TYR A 158 12.22 15.27 1.64
CA TYR A 158 13.19 15.81 2.59
C TYR A 158 14.60 15.36 2.19
N PRO A 159 15.64 16.15 2.49
CA PRO A 159 17.02 15.70 2.38
C PRO A 159 17.22 14.40 3.16
N ALA A 160 18.09 13.52 2.67
CA ALA A 160 18.44 12.31 3.39
C ALA A 160 19.09 12.67 4.73
N TRP A 161 18.49 12.19 5.83
CA TRP A 161 18.96 12.46 7.18
C TRP A 161 20.41 12.01 7.38
N GLN A 162 21.21 12.86 7.99
CA GLN A 162 22.57 12.59 8.43
C GLN A 162 22.63 12.46 9.96
N PRO A 163 23.59 11.71 10.53
CA PRO A 163 23.73 11.52 11.99
C PRO A 163 23.81 12.80 12.83
N CYS A 164 24.14 13.93 12.21
CA CYS A 164 24.24 15.24 12.87
C CYS A 164 23.03 16.16 12.59
N ASP A 165 22.04 15.70 11.84
CA ASP A 165 20.86 16.49 11.53
C ASP A 165 19.92 16.57 12.72
N ALA A 166 19.43 17.78 13.01
CA ALA A 166 18.39 17.98 14.01
C ALA A 166 17.11 17.22 13.64
N PRO A 167 16.33 16.74 14.63
CA PRO A 167 15.04 16.12 14.36
C PRO A 167 14.14 17.06 13.56
N ILE A 168 13.59 16.56 12.46
CA ILE A 168 12.59 17.30 11.67
C ILE A 168 11.22 16.99 12.28
N SER A 169 10.53 18.02 12.77
CA SER A 169 9.12 17.90 13.15
C SER A 169 8.26 17.94 11.89
N PHE A 170 7.45 16.91 11.69
CA PHE A 170 6.43 16.89 10.66
C PHE A 170 5.15 17.57 11.20
N PRO A 171 4.42 18.33 10.36
CA PRO A 171 3.14 18.92 10.73
C PRO A 171 2.05 17.86 10.97
#